data_AF-A0A453HRB1-F1
#
_entry.id   AF-A0A453HRB1-F1
#
_cell.length_a   1.000
_cell.length_b   1.000
_cell.length_c   1.000
_cell.angle_alpha   90.00
_cell.angle_beta   90.00
_cell.angle_gamma   90.00
#
_symmetry.space_group_name_H-M   'P 1'
#
loop_
_entity.id
_entity.type
_entity.pdbx_description
1 polymer ?
#
loop_
_entity_poly.entity_id
_entity_poly.type
_entity_poly.pdbx_seq_one_letter_code
_entity_poly.pdbx_strand_id
1 'polypeptide(L)'
;KPQGQITGVRYAGERNLLHFTSDENSGGYWDVVWNFPGSGHPRGMIDMLDSTDFRVVSASEEQVELSFRSTYDPSRLNSVRLTVDKRLVMLRGSSGFYCYAVLEHAGSWPALNITEARLAFKLNTARFTYMAVSDEIQRYMPRAADRDAPRGMPLAYKEAVLLLNPAEPQFKGEVDDKYQYSLDNKDNAVHGWIAGAPGPAVGFWVVTPSNEFKTGGPLKRELTSHVGPTSLTMFMGTHYVGNDIVAKIKEGEHWKKVMGPVFIYLNSNPERGNFHTLWEDAKAQAEAEASKWPYTFPESPDFHKAGQRGSVTGRLLVRDRFVSGKDMPARRAYVGLAAPGQPGSWAIESKVVTSSGRGRRRHAAASPSATSGQGCTTSTPGCPGPSATICTRLP
;
A
#
# COMPACT_ATOMS: atom_id res chain seq x y z
N LYS A 1 22.99 0.09 6.04
CA LYS A 1 22.55 -0.05 7.45
C LYS A 1 23.09 1.16 8.19
N PRO A 2 22.33 1.79 9.10
CA PRO A 2 21.04 1.34 9.66
C PRO A 2 19.80 1.88 8.94
N GLN A 3 19.93 2.64 7.85
CA GLN A 3 18.85 3.41 7.21
C GLN A 3 17.61 2.58 6.85
N GLY A 4 17.74 1.28 6.54
CA GLY A 4 16.61 0.43 6.17
C GLY A 4 16.08 0.65 4.75
N GLN A 5 16.90 1.25 3.88
CA GLN A 5 16.68 1.29 2.44
C GLN A 5 17.15 -0.02 1.78
N ILE A 6 16.44 -0.46 0.75
CA ILE A 6 16.74 -1.62 -0.08
C ILE A 6 17.57 -1.14 -1.27
N THR A 7 18.89 -1.27 -1.18
CA THR A 7 19.80 -0.75 -2.21
C THR A 7 19.98 -1.71 -3.39
N GLY A 8 19.59 -2.98 -3.23
CA GLY A 8 19.56 -3.90 -4.34
C GLY A 8 18.84 -5.21 -4.09
N VAL A 9 18.36 -5.80 -5.19
CA VAL A 9 17.71 -7.11 -5.23
C VAL A 9 18.37 -7.91 -6.35
N ARG A 10 18.94 -9.07 -6.03
CA ARG A 10 19.62 -9.96 -6.97
C ARG A 10 18.72 -11.16 -7.28
N TYR A 11 18.47 -11.43 -8.56
CA TYR A 11 17.57 -12.51 -8.98
C TYR A 11 17.86 -12.96 -10.42
N ALA A 12 17.68 -14.25 -10.72
CA ALA A 12 17.86 -14.82 -12.07
C ALA A 12 19.16 -14.39 -12.80
N GLY A 13 20.28 -14.29 -12.06
CA GLY A 13 21.58 -13.87 -12.60
C GLY A 13 21.78 -12.36 -12.75
N GLU A 14 20.72 -11.56 -12.60
CA GLU A 14 20.81 -10.09 -12.60
C GLU A 14 21.41 -9.59 -11.28
N ARG A 15 22.45 -8.75 -11.37
CA ARG A 15 23.18 -8.23 -10.20
C ARG A 15 22.31 -7.35 -9.30
N ASN A 16 21.50 -6.49 -9.92
CA ASN A 16 20.59 -5.62 -9.20
C ASN A 16 19.38 -5.25 -10.08
N LEU A 17 18.18 -5.64 -9.64
CA LEU A 17 16.92 -5.27 -10.25
C LEU A 17 16.51 -3.82 -9.97
N LEU A 18 17.15 -3.15 -9.01
CA LEU A 18 16.83 -1.78 -8.62
C LEU A 18 17.75 -0.76 -9.29
N HIS A 19 17.20 0.44 -9.55
CA HIS A 19 17.99 1.63 -9.84
C HIS A 19 18.32 2.31 -8.51
N PHE A 20 19.55 2.15 -8.05
CA PHE A 20 20.03 2.73 -6.81
C PHE A 20 21.19 3.69 -7.10
N THR A 21 21.08 4.91 -6.57
CA THR A 21 22.10 5.96 -6.60
C THR A 21 22.33 6.46 -5.17
N SER A 22 23.19 7.45 -4.98
CA SER A 22 23.31 8.15 -3.69
C SER A 22 22.13 9.09 -3.40
N ASP A 23 21.20 9.25 -4.33
CA ASP A 23 20.05 10.13 -4.19
C ASP A 23 18.93 9.46 -3.38
N GLU A 24 18.19 10.26 -2.61
CA GLU A 24 17.11 9.80 -1.73
C GLU A 24 15.97 9.08 -2.48
N ASN A 25 15.77 9.39 -3.76
CA ASN A 25 14.68 8.84 -4.58
C ASN A 25 15.14 7.65 -5.45
N SER A 26 15.82 6.67 -4.84
CA SER A 26 16.39 5.51 -5.53
C SER A 26 16.28 4.22 -4.70
N GLY A 27 16.41 3.05 -5.33
CA GLY A 27 16.27 1.75 -4.66
C GLY A 27 14.84 1.46 -4.20
N GLY A 28 14.70 0.73 -3.09
CA GLY A 28 13.44 0.49 -2.40
C GLY A 28 13.40 1.19 -1.05
N TYR A 29 12.36 1.98 -0.78
CA TYR A 29 12.29 2.81 0.43
C TYR A 29 10.85 3.05 0.88
N TRP A 30 10.70 3.43 2.14
CA TRP A 30 9.45 3.94 2.68
C TRP A 30 9.56 5.44 2.81
N ASP A 31 8.47 6.15 2.58
CA ASP A 31 8.42 7.57 2.90
C ASP A 31 7.01 7.98 3.33
N VAL A 32 6.96 9.14 3.95
CA VAL A 32 5.72 9.83 4.31
C VAL A 32 5.76 11.25 3.78
N VAL A 33 4.58 11.71 3.35
CA VAL A 33 4.32 13.14 3.20
C VAL A 33 3.54 13.57 4.44
N TRP A 34 4.10 14.51 5.19
CA TRP A 34 3.59 14.87 6.51
C TRP A 34 3.72 16.36 6.79
N ASN A 35 2.94 16.86 7.73
CA ASN A 35 3.13 18.20 8.30
C ASN A 35 2.59 18.23 9.73
N PHE A 36 2.62 19.39 10.37
CA PHE A 36 1.96 19.62 11.65
C PHE A 36 1.13 20.90 11.61
N PRO A 37 0.06 21.01 12.42
CA PRO A 37 -0.73 22.23 12.54
C PRO A 37 0.17 23.44 12.82
N GLY A 38 0.02 24.51 12.03
CA GLY A 38 0.84 25.72 12.15
C GLY A 38 2.23 25.67 11.51
N SER A 39 2.62 24.56 10.85
CA SER A 39 3.95 24.42 10.21
C SER A 39 4.24 25.39 9.05
N GLY A 40 3.22 26.05 8.48
CA GLY A 40 3.38 26.85 7.26
C GLY A 40 3.61 26.02 5.98
N HIS A 41 3.61 24.69 6.07
CA HIS A 41 3.82 23.77 4.94
C HIS A 41 2.56 22.92 4.67
N PRO A 42 1.44 23.52 4.19
CA PRO A 42 0.18 22.80 3.98
C PRO A 42 0.29 21.71 2.91
N ARG A 43 1.25 21.81 1.99
CA ARG A 43 1.55 20.79 0.95
C ARG A 43 2.35 19.59 1.47
N GLY A 44 2.80 19.62 2.73
CA GLY A 44 3.59 18.56 3.36
C GLY A 44 5.09 18.65 3.09
N MET A 45 5.85 18.02 3.96
CA MET A 45 7.28 17.72 3.86
C MET A 45 7.44 16.22 3.61
N ILE A 46 8.50 15.82 2.90
CA ILE A 46 8.82 14.41 2.68
C ILE A 46 9.84 13.98 3.72
N ASP A 47 9.65 12.80 4.30
CA ASP A 47 10.64 12.13 5.12
C ASP A 47 10.80 10.68 4.63
N MET A 48 12.04 10.29 4.34
CA MET A 48 12.42 8.96 3.82
C MET A 48 12.43 7.87 4.89
N LEU A 49 11.97 8.21 6.09
CA LEU A 49 11.85 7.34 7.25
C LEU A 49 13.15 6.60 7.54
N ASP A 50 14.29 7.26 7.37
CA ASP A 50 15.59 6.65 7.60
C ASP A 50 15.72 6.21 9.07
N SER A 51 16.14 4.96 9.23
CA SER A 51 16.27 4.34 10.55
C SER A 51 17.67 4.51 11.12
N THR A 52 17.75 4.52 12.45
CA THR A 52 19.00 4.70 13.20
C THR A 52 19.46 3.42 13.89
N ASP A 53 18.58 2.43 14.04
CA ASP A 53 18.85 1.14 14.65
C ASP A 53 18.54 -0.01 13.68
N PHE A 54 19.32 -1.09 13.78
CA PHE A 54 19.14 -2.31 12.99
C PHE A 54 19.17 -3.53 13.90
N ARG A 55 18.22 -4.44 13.73
CA ARG A 55 18.16 -5.71 14.46
C ARG A 55 17.82 -6.87 13.55
N VAL A 56 18.43 -8.02 13.83
CA VAL A 56 17.91 -9.32 13.36
C VAL A 56 16.91 -9.78 14.40
N VAL A 57 15.64 -9.88 14.01
CA VAL A 57 14.53 -10.22 14.89
C VAL A 57 14.44 -11.74 15.03
N SER A 58 14.52 -12.44 13.89
CA SER A 58 14.62 -13.88 13.83
C SER A 58 15.56 -14.28 12.70
N ALA A 59 16.28 -15.39 12.89
CA ALA A 59 17.11 -16.03 11.88
C ALA A 59 17.12 -17.54 12.12
N SER A 60 16.56 -18.27 11.17
CA SER A 60 16.46 -19.74 11.15
C SER A 60 16.60 -20.22 9.71
N GLU A 61 16.61 -21.55 9.50
CA GLU A 61 16.62 -22.11 8.15
C GLU A 61 15.36 -21.75 7.35
N GLU A 62 14.23 -21.53 8.03
CA GLU A 62 12.92 -21.29 7.40
C GLU A 62 12.62 -19.80 7.20
N GLN A 63 13.21 -18.92 8.02
CA GLN A 63 12.89 -17.49 8.03
C GLN A 63 14.05 -16.62 8.54
N VAL A 64 14.19 -15.45 7.93
CA VAL A 64 14.91 -14.30 8.49
C VAL A 64 13.97 -13.09 8.54
N GLU A 65 13.86 -12.45 9.70
CA GLU A 65 13.19 -11.16 9.86
C GLU A 65 14.18 -10.09 10.35
N LEU A 66 14.20 -8.96 9.67
CA LEU A 66 15.03 -7.80 9.98
C LEU A 66 14.15 -6.63 10.42
N SER A 67 14.62 -5.86 11.39
CA SER A 67 14.00 -4.61 11.85
C SER A 67 14.96 -3.45 11.64
N PHE A 68 14.43 -2.34 11.15
CA PHE A 68 15.11 -1.06 11.04
C PHE A 68 14.25 -0.02 11.73
N ARG A 69 14.75 0.51 12.85
CA ARG A 69 13.97 1.34 13.76
C ARG A 69 14.55 2.75 13.90
N SER A 70 13.69 3.74 13.96
CA SER A 70 14.00 5.09 14.45
C SER A 70 12.85 5.58 15.32
N THR A 71 13.15 6.52 16.22
CA THR A 71 12.15 7.17 17.08
C THR A 71 12.26 8.68 16.90
N TYR A 72 11.13 9.36 17.06
CA TYR A 72 11.09 10.82 17.10
C TYR A 72 12.08 11.35 18.13
N ASP A 73 12.90 12.32 17.69
CA ASP A 73 13.89 13.02 18.50
C ASP A 73 13.45 14.50 18.60
N PRO A 74 12.94 14.94 19.76
CA PRO A 74 12.44 16.30 19.93
C PRO A 74 13.53 17.38 19.80
N SER A 75 14.81 17.01 19.86
CA SER A 75 15.91 17.95 19.61
C SER A 75 16.08 18.31 18.13
N ARG A 76 15.56 17.48 17.22
CA ARG A 76 15.61 17.74 15.78
C ARG A 76 14.41 18.56 15.33
N LEU A 77 14.69 19.80 14.95
CA LEU A 77 13.71 20.69 14.32
C LEU A 77 13.12 20.02 13.06
N ASN A 78 11.82 20.15 12.86
CA ASN A 78 11.08 19.66 11.68
C ASN A 78 11.29 18.17 11.36
N SER A 79 11.44 17.31 12.37
CA SER A 79 11.51 15.86 12.20
C SER A 79 10.16 15.17 12.37
N VAL A 80 9.95 14.07 11.63
CA VAL A 80 8.69 13.32 11.67
C VAL A 80 8.43 12.79 13.09
N ARG A 81 7.23 13.05 13.61
CA ARG A 81 6.83 12.75 15.00
C ARG A 81 6.37 11.29 15.14
N LEU A 82 7.19 10.35 14.67
CA LEU A 82 6.88 8.92 14.64
C LEU A 82 8.04 8.08 15.18
N THR A 83 7.70 7.00 15.87
CA THR A 83 8.51 5.78 15.85
C THR A 83 8.18 5.03 14.58
N VAL A 84 9.22 4.62 13.87
CA VAL A 84 9.14 3.83 12.65
C VAL A 84 9.88 2.53 12.90
N ASP A 85 9.26 1.39 12.57
CA ASP A 85 9.91 0.08 12.55
C ASP A 85 9.63 -0.60 11.21
N LYS A 86 10.59 -0.53 10.28
CA LYS A 86 10.52 -1.17 8.96
C LYS A 86 11.00 -2.61 9.08
N ARG A 87 10.25 -3.52 8.49
CA ARG A 87 10.44 -4.95 8.61
C ARG A 87 10.58 -5.60 7.24
N LEU A 88 11.64 -6.38 7.09
CA LEU A 88 11.88 -7.23 5.93
C LEU A 88 11.87 -8.68 6.38
N VAL A 89 11.07 -9.52 5.72
CA VAL A 89 11.03 -10.96 6.00
C VAL A 89 11.36 -11.75 4.74
N MET A 90 12.27 -12.70 4.86
CA MET A 90 12.55 -13.68 3.82
C MET A 90 12.19 -15.07 4.35
N LEU A 91 11.43 -15.83 3.56
CA LEU A 91 11.05 -17.20 3.87
C LEU A 91 11.75 -18.17 2.92
N ARG A 92 12.12 -19.33 3.43
CA ARG A 92 12.70 -20.41 2.64
C ARG A 92 11.70 -20.85 1.56
N GLY A 93 12.21 -21.06 0.34
CA GLY A 93 11.40 -21.52 -0.79
C GLY A 93 10.52 -20.45 -1.44
N SER A 94 10.47 -19.22 -0.90
CA SER A 94 9.76 -18.11 -1.53
C SER A 94 10.64 -17.39 -2.55
N SER A 95 10.10 -17.13 -3.74
CA SER A 95 10.77 -16.32 -4.77
C SER A 95 10.50 -14.83 -4.56
N GLY A 96 11.00 -14.29 -3.45
CA GLY A 96 10.70 -12.92 -3.05
C GLY A 96 10.97 -12.63 -1.58
N PHE A 97 10.46 -11.49 -1.12
CA PHE A 97 10.55 -11.07 0.27
C PHE A 97 9.36 -10.21 0.68
N TYR A 98 9.03 -10.20 1.96
CA TYR A 98 7.92 -9.45 2.52
C TYR A 98 8.40 -8.14 3.13
N CYS A 99 7.59 -7.10 2.98
CA CYS A 99 7.85 -5.76 3.46
C CYS A 99 6.66 -5.27 4.29
N TYR A 100 6.92 -4.79 5.50
CA TYR A 100 5.93 -4.03 6.26
C TYR A 100 6.59 -2.96 7.13
N ALA A 101 5.80 -2.02 7.64
CA ALA A 101 6.26 -1.05 8.61
C ALA A 101 5.26 -0.89 9.74
N VAL A 102 5.75 -0.62 10.94
CA VAL A 102 4.93 -0.18 12.07
C VAL A 102 5.21 1.30 12.30
N LEU A 103 4.17 2.13 12.19
CA LEU A 103 4.24 3.55 12.51
C LEU A 103 3.52 3.79 13.84
N GLU A 104 4.17 4.51 14.75
CA GLU A 104 3.63 4.82 16.07
C GLU A 104 3.87 6.28 16.42
N HIS A 105 2.82 6.99 16.83
CA HIS A 105 2.87 8.30 17.46
C HIS A 105 2.58 8.11 18.95
N ALA A 106 3.52 8.49 19.82
CA ALA A 106 3.34 8.38 21.26
C ALA A 106 2.39 9.46 21.79
N GLY A 107 1.62 9.14 22.83
CA GLY A 107 0.70 10.10 23.46
C GLY A 107 1.38 11.28 24.17
N SER A 108 2.70 11.31 24.29
CA SER A 108 3.45 12.46 24.82
C SER A 108 3.95 13.41 23.73
N TRP A 109 3.62 13.15 22.45
CA TRP A 109 4.20 13.89 21.33
C TRP A 109 3.26 14.95 20.75
N PRO A 110 3.84 16.01 20.13
CA PRO A 110 3.06 17.05 19.49
C PRO A 110 2.32 16.55 18.25
N ALA A 111 1.21 17.21 17.87
CA ALA A 111 0.33 16.82 16.77
C ALA A 111 1.05 16.55 15.43
N LEU A 112 0.54 15.62 14.62
CA LEU A 112 1.10 15.20 13.34
C LEU A 112 -0.01 14.96 12.32
N ASN A 113 0.17 15.44 11.10
CA ASN A 113 -0.67 15.06 9.97
C ASN A 113 0.13 14.21 8.98
N ILE A 114 -0.44 13.09 8.56
CA ILE A 114 0.13 12.25 7.50
C ILE A 114 -0.82 12.29 6.30
N THR A 115 -0.34 12.83 5.18
CA THR A 115 -1.09 12.93 3.92
C THR A 115 -0.78 11.75 2.99
N GLU A 116 0.45 11.25 3.01
CA GLU A 116 0.86 10.05 2.29
C GLU A 116 1.75 9.17 3.17
N ALA A 117 1.63 7.85 3.00
CA ALA A 117 2.58 6.88 3.53
C ALA A 117 2.70 5.77 2.48
N ARG A 118 3.92 5.53 2.00
CA ARG A 118 4.14 4.62 0.86
C ARG A 118 5.41 3.80 1.00
N LEU A 119 5.42 2.65 0.34
CA LEU A 119 6.60 1.88 -0.01
C LEU A 119 6.79 2.01 -1.51
N ALA A 120 7.99 2.37 -1.95
CA ALA A 120 8.32 2.59 -3.34
C ALA A 120 9.52 1.73 -3.75
N PHE A 121 9.51 1.25 -4.99
CA PHE A 121 10.64 0.60 -5.64
C PHE A 121 10.95 1.30 -6.96
N LYS A 122 12.18 1.78 -7.09
CA LYS A 122 12.78 2.30 -8.32
C LYS A 122 13.55 1.18 -8.97
N LEU A 123 13.02 0.64 -10.05
CA LEU A 123 13.60 -0.49 -10.75
C LEU A 123 14.65 -0.04 -11.75
N ASN A 124 15.50 -0.97 -12.18
CA ASN A 124 16.58 -0.72 -13.11
C ASN A 124 16.01 -0.18 -14.44
N THR A 125 16.26 1.10 -14.71
CA THR A 125 15.71 1.86 -15.85
C THR A 125 16.14 1.33 -17.22
N ALA A 126 17.26 0.59 -17.28
CA ALA A 126 17.75 -0.01 -18.52
C ALA A 126 17.15 -1.39 -18.80
N ARG A 127 16.56 -2.05 -17.79
CA ARG A 127 16.04 -3.42 -17.90
C ARG A 127 14.51 -3.46 -17.97
N PHE A 128 13.85 -2.73 -17.08
CA PHE A 128 12.39 -2.76 -16.92
C PHE A 128 11.70 -1.75 -17.84
N THR A 129 11.02 -2.26 -18.88
CA THR A 129 10.42 -1.43 -19.94
C THR A 129 8.94 -1.73 -20.18
N TYR A 130 8.42 -2.81 -19.61
CA TYR A 130 7.02 -3.22 -19.75
C TYR A 130 6.34 -3.20 -18.38
N MET A 131 5.21 -2.51 -18.27
CA MET A 131 4.44 -2.40 -17.05
C MET A 131 3.14 -3.18 -17.19
N ALA A 132 2.73 -3.85 -16.12
CA ALA A 132 1.43 -4.50 -16.02
C ALA A 132 0.79 -4.21 -14.67
N VAL A 133 -0.45 -3.70 -14.68
CA VAL A 133 -1.21 -3.37 -13.47
C VAL A 133 -2.60 -4.01 -13.46
N SER A 134 -3.19 -4.27 -14.63
CA SER A 134 -4.39 -5.10 -14.78
C SER A 134 -4.34 -5.88 -16.10
N ASP A 135 -5.32 -6.73 -16.38
CA ASP A 135 -5.41 -7.43 -17.68
C ASP A 135 -5.61 -6.44 -18.85
N GLU A 136 -6.23 -5.29 -18.59
CA GLU A 136 -6.50 -4.23 -19.57
C GLU A 136 -5.40 -3.16 -19.64
N ILE A 137 -4.57 -3.05 -18.61
CA ILE A 137 -3.54 -2.01 -18.49
C ILE A 137 -2.17 -2.68 -18.40
N GLN A 138 -1.65 -3.04 -19.58
CA GLN A 138 -0.29 -3.55 -19.76
C GLN A 138 0.31 -2.96 -21.02
N ARG A 139 1.53 -2.45 -20.93
CA ARG A 139 2.18 -1.79 -22.07
C ARG A 139 3.67 -1.63 -21.89
N TYR A 140 4.37 -1.46 -23.00
CA TYR A 140 5.66 -0.79 -22.98
C TYR A 140 5.47 0.66 -22.54
N MET A 141 6.40 1.12 -21.72
CA MET A 141 6.36 2.45 -21.12
C MET A 141 7.47 3.33 -21.70
N PRO A 142 7.23 4.64 -21.84
CA PRO A 142 8.29 5.60 -22.18
C PRO A 142 9.33 5.66 -21.07
N ARG A 143 10.50 6.23 -21.38
CA ARG A 143 11.56 6.45 -20.39
C ARG A 143 11.21 7.68 -19.54
N ALA A 144 11.70 7.74 -18.31
CA ALA A 144 11.55 8.94 -17.48
C ALA A 144 12.08 10.19 -18.19
N ALA A 145 13.25 10.08 -18.85
CA ALA A 145 13.87 11.16 -19.61
C ALA A 145 13.07 11.61 -20.85
N ASP A 146 12.09 10.82 -21.32
CA ASP A 146 11.21 11.25 -22.42
C ASP A 146 10.19 12.30 -21.96
N ARG A 147 9.98 12.42 -20.64
CA ARG A 147 9.10 13.44 -20.06
C ARG A 147 9.78 14.80 -19.91
N ASP A 148 11.11 14.84 -19.97
CA ASP A 148 11.88 16.06 -19.80
C ASP A 148 12.04 16.82 -21.13
N ALA A 149 12.10 18.15 -21.06
CA ALA A 149 12.39 18.97 -22.23
C ALA A 149 13.78 18.62 -22.82
N PRO A 150 13.96 18.57 -24.16
CA PRO A 150 12.99 18.92 -25.20
C PRO A 150 12.11 17.74 -25.68
N ARG A 151 12.21 16.55 -25.06
CA ARG A 151 11.47 15.35 -25.49
C ARG A 151 10.02 15.36 -25.02
N GLY A 152 9.77 15.94 -23.86
CA GLY A 152 8.44 16.09 -23.27
C GLY A 152 8.07 17.55 -23.05
N MET A 153 6.77 17.81 -23.00
CA MET A 153 6.19 19.09 -22.64
C MET A 153 5.13 18.88 -21.56
N PRO A 154 5.38 19.32 -20.31
CA PRO A 154 4.35 19.36 -19.28
C PRO A 154 3.13 20.15 -19.76
N LEU A 155 1.94 19.60 -19.53
CA LEU A 155 0.67 20.25 -19.84
C LEU A 155 0.19 21.06 -18.63
N ALA A 156 -1.09 21.43 -18.60
CA ALA A 156 -1.67 22.24 -17.52
C ALA A 156 -1.50 21.61 -16.12
N TYR A 157 -1.53 20.27 -16.03
CA TYR A 157 -1.22 19.54 -14.82
C TYR A 157 0.21 18.99 -14.92
N LYS A 158 1.04 19.22 -13.90
CA LYS A 158 2.46 18.83 -13.90
C LYS A 158 2.68 17.32 -14.08
N GLU A 159 1.70 16.50 -13.70
CA GLU A 159 1.72 15.05 -13.89
C GLU A 159 1.52 14.63 -15.35
N ALA A 160 0.78 15.41 -16.13
CA ALA A 160 0.47 15.11 -17.53
C ALA A 160 1.53 15.71 -18.47
N VAL A 161 2.22 14.86 -19.21
CA VAL A 161 3.30 15.28 -20.11
C VAL A 161 3.06 14.74 -21.51
N LEU A 162 3.01 15.63 -22.50
CA LEU A 162 2.96 15.26 -23.91
C LEU A 162 4.36 14.86 -24.39
N LEU A 163 4.46 13.67 -25.00
CA LEU A 163 5.71 13.12 -25.53
C LEU A 163 5.92 13.61 -26.97
N LEU A 164 6.80 14.60 -27.16
CA LEU A 164 7.08 15.24 -28.45
C LEU A 164 8.09 14.47 -29.29
N ASN A 165 9.16 13.99 -28.65
CA ASN A 165 10.26 13.26 -29.30
C ASN A 165 10.86 12.17 -28.39
N PRO A 166 10.06 11.17 -27.99
CA PRO A 166 10.51 10.09 -27.12
C PRO A 166 11.59 9.23 -27.81
N ALA A 167 12.40 8.53 -27.01
CA ALA A 167 13.43 7.62 -27.52
C ALA A 167 12.84 6.51 -28.40
N GLU A 168 11.70 5.95 -28.02
CA GLU A 168 10.92 5.01 -28.82
C GLU A 168 9.81 5.75 -29.59
N PRO A 169 9.85 5.81 -30.94
CA PRO A 169 8.94 6.63 -31.74
C PRO A 169 7.44 6.32 -31.57
N GLN A 170 7.11 5.10 -31.14
CA GLN A 170 5.73 4.65 -30.94
C GLN A 170 4.98 5.45 -29.86
N PHE A 171 5.71 6.06 -28.91
CA PHE A 171 5.09 6.87 -27.85
C PHE A 171 4.86 8.33 -28.25
N LYS A 172 5.28 8.73 -29.46
CA LYS A 172 5.18 10.11 -29.90
C LYS A 172 3.72 10.54 -30.02
N GLY A 173 3.40 11.70 -29.43
CA GLY A 173 2.05 12.26 -29.40
C GLY A 173 1.18 11.74 -28.27
N GLU A 174 1.65 10.78 -27.47
CA GLU A 174 0.94 10.33 -26.28
C GLU A 174 1.10 11.31 -25.12
N VAL A 175 0.12 11.31 -24.21
CA VAL A 175 0.21 12.00 -22.92
C VAL A 175 0.43 10.95 -21.84
N ASP A 176 1.58 10.99 -21.19
CA ASP A 176 1.88 10.13 -20.05
C ASP A 176 1.49 10.83 -18.74
N ASP A 177 0.68 10.15 -17.93
CA ASP A 177 0.24 10.61 -16.61
C ASP A 177 0.12 9.40 -15.66
N LYS A 178 0.77 9.49 -14.50
CA LYS A 178 0.76 8.44 -13.48
C LYS A 178 -0.65 8.02 -13.04
N TYR A 179 -1.65 8.90 -13.13
CA TYR A 179 -3.03 8.60 -12.72
C TYR A 179 -3.76 7.67 -13.70
N GLN A 180 -3.28 7.52 -14.94
CA GLN A 180 -3.77 6.54 -15.91
C GLN A 180 -3.60 5.10 -15.43
N TYR A 181 -2.66 4.87 -14.52
CA TYR A 181 -2.29 3.56 -14.00
C TYR A 181 -2.74 3.36 -12.55
N SER A 182 -3.66 4.19 -12.06
CA SER A 182 -4.29 3.97 -10.75
C SER A 182 -5.25 2.78 -10.79
N LEU A 183 -5.52 2.15 -9.65
CA LEU A 183 -6.56 1.12 -9.50
C LEU A 183 -7.33 1.30 -8.20
N ASP A 184 -8.57 0.82 -8.16
CA ASP A 184 -9.33 0.69 -6.92
C ASP A 184 -8.59 -0.30 -6.00
N ASN A 185 -8.54 -0.01 -4.70
CA ASN A 185 -7.87 -0.87 -3.72
C ASN A 185 -8.31 -2.35 -3.83
N LYS A 186 -9.60 -2.60 -4.06
CA LYS A 186 -10.15 -3.96 -4.18
C LYS A 186 -9.60 -4.77 -5.36
N ASP A 187 -9.16 -4.09 -6.42
CA ASP A 187 -8.65 -4.74 -7.64
C ASP A 187 -7.12 -4.73 -7.69
N ASN A 188 -6.48 -3.88 -6.88
CA ASN A 188 -5.03 -3.74 -6.77
C ASN A 188 -4.40 -4.87 -5.91
N ALA A 189 -4.53 -6.11 -6.39
CA ALA A 189 -3.96 -7.30 -5.76
C ALA A 189 -2.50 -7.55 -6.17
N VAL A 190 -2.15 -7.27 -7.43
CA VAL A 190 -0.79 -7.38 -7.95
C VAL A 190 -0.56 -6.38 -9.08
N HIS A 191 0.61 -5.77 -9.09
CA HIS A 191 1.08 -4.88 -10.17
C HIS A 191 2.59 -4.87 -10.20
N GLY A 192 3.19 -4.45 -11.31
CA GLY A 192 4.64 -4.48 -11.41
C GLY A 192 5.19 -4.13 -12.77
N TRP A 193 6.42 -4.59 -13.00
CA TRP A 193 7.18 -4.40 -14.21
C TRP A 193 7.85 -5.69 -14.66
N ILE A 194 8.05 -5.80 -15.95
CA ILE A 194 8.80 -6.87 -16.58
C ILE A 194 10.05 -6.27 -17.23
N ALA A 195 11.20 -6.83 -16.84
CA ALA A 195 12.44 -6.65 -17.55
C ALA A 195 12.49 -7.61 -18.74
N GLY A 196 12.81 -7.08 -19.92
CA GLY A 196 12.91 -7.84 -21.16
C GLY A 196 14.35 -8.16 -21.56
N ALA A 197 14.60 -8.15 -22.87
CA ALA A 197 15.91 -8.34 -23.50
C ALA A 197 16.98 -7.34 -22.98
N PRO A 198 18.30 -7.67 -23.05
CA PRO A 198 18.88 -8.86 -23.70
C PRO A 198 18.92 -10.13 -22.83
N GLY A 199 18.61 -10.04 -21.53
CA GLY A 199 18.57 -11.20 -20.62
C GLY A 199 17.24 -11.97 -20.66
N PRO A 200 17.07 -12.99 -19.79
CA PRO A 200 15.77 -13.62 -19.57
C PRO A 200 14.74 -12.59 -19.11
N ALA A 201 13.47 -12.86 -19.38
CA ALA A 201 12.41 -12.00 -18.90
C ALA A 201 12.28 -12.17 -17.37
N VAL A 202 12.25 -11.06 -16.63
CA VAL A 202 12.14 -11.06 -15.17
C VAL A 202 10.98 -10.18 -14.76
N GLY A 203 10.03 -10.71 -14.00
CA GLY A 203 8.96 -9.95 -13.39
C GLY A 203 9.35 -9.47 -12.00
N PHE A 204 9.02 -8.21 -11.69
CA PHE A 204 9.07 -7.63 -10.35
C PHE A 204 7.68 -7.17 -9.98
N TRP A 205 7.08 -7.81 -8.98
CA TRP A 205 5.67 -7.65 -8.65
C TRP A 205 5.47 -7.24 -7.19
N VAL A 206 4.59 -6.28 -6.97
CA VAL A 206 4.10 -5.89 -5.66
C VAL A 206 2.77 -6.61 -5.44
N VAL A 207 2.75 -7.60 -4.55
CA VAL A 207 1.55 -8.37 -4.19
C VAL A 207 0.96 -7.83 -2.90
N THR A 208 -0.31 -7.43 -2.95
CA THR A 208 -1.11 -6.94 -1.82
C THR A 208 -2.09 -8.04 -1.39
N PRO A 209 -1.79 -8.84 -0.35
CA PRO A 209 -2.66 -9.95 0.08
C PRO A 209 -3.94 -9.49 0.78
N SER A 210 -3.94 -8.29 1.35
CA SER A 210 -5.07 -7.70 2.07
C SER A 210 -5.04 -6.18 1.93
N ASN A 211 -6.22 -5.56 1.93
CA ASN A 211 -6.36 -4.11 1.93
C ASN A 211 -6.57 -3.51 3.34
N GLU A 212 -6.51 -4.33 4.40
CA GLU A 212 -6.87 -3.88 5.76
C GLU A 212 -6.01 -2.73 6.29
N PHE A 213 -4.76 -2.69 5.83
CA PHE A 213 -3.78 -1.68 6.18
C PHE A 213 -3.87 -0.41 5.30
N LYS A 214 -4.63 -0.43 4.20
CA LYS A 214 -4.85 0.73 3.34
C LYS A 214 -5.99 1.61 3.87
N THR A 215 -6.01 2.86 3.43
CA THR A 215 -7.07 3.84 3.78
C THR A 215 -8.11 3.99 2.68
N GLY A 216 -9.31 4.46 3.05
CA GLY A 216 -10.37 4.85 2.10
C GLY A 216 -11.24 3.73 1.55
N GLY A 217 -11.04 2.50 2.02
CA GLY A 217 -11.89 1.37 1.68
C GLY A 217 -11.68 0.81 0.26
N PRO A 218 -12.54 -0.13 -0.17
CA PRO A 218 -12.30 -0.95 -1.35
C PRO A 218 -12.33 -0.19 -2.67
N LEU A 219 -13.13 0.88 -2.77
CA LEU A 219 -13.32 1.66 -4.00
C LEU A 219 -12.42 2.90 -4.06
N LYS A 220 -11.59 3.15 -3.04
CA LYS A 220 -10.61 4.23 -3.16
C LYS A 220 -9.55 3.82 -4.17
N ARG A 221 -9.27 4.72 -5.11
CA ARG A 221 -8.20 4.58 -6.08
C ARG A 221 -6.86 5.00 -5.48
N GLU A 222 -5.82 4.29 -5.86
CA GLU A 222 -4.45 4.65 -5.56
C GLU A 222 -3.50 4.38 -6.72
N LEU A 223 -2.34 5.03 -6.65
CA LEU A 223 -1.23 4.79 -7.57
C LEU A 223 -0.68 3.37 -7.43
N THR A 224 -0.29 2.79 -8.57
CA THR A 224 0.30 1.44 -8.64
C THR A 224 1.75 1.53 -9.17
N SER A 225 1.98 1.25 -10.44
CA SER A 225 3.22 1.48 -11.17
C SER A 225 3.09 2.69 -12.10
N HIS A 226 4.22 3.35 -12.41
CA HIS A 226 4.26 4.44 -13.39
C HIS A 226 5.68 4.64 -13.96
N VAL A 227 5.78 5.48 -15.00
CA VAL A 227 7.02 5.87 -15.71
C VAL A 227 8.24 6.08 -14.81
N GLY A 228 9.43 5.72 -15.32
CA GLY A 228 10.67 5.67 -14.54
C GLY A 228 10.67 4.46 -13.62
N PRO A 229 10.70 3.24 -14.21
CA PRO A 229 10.01 2.02 -13.76
C PRO A 229 9.84 1.96 -12.25
N THR A 230 8.75 2.58 -11.79
CA THR A 230 8.43 2.74 -10.37
C THR A 230 7.26 1.83 -10.06
N SER A 231 7.35 1.10 -8.94
CA SER A 231 6.23 0.40 -8.33
C SER A 231 5.98 0.92 -6.93
N LEU A 232 4.73 1.25 -6.62
CA LEU A 232 4.31 1.81 -5.34
C LEU A 232 3.33 0.89 -4.62
N THR A 233 3.46 0.82 -3.31
CA THR A 233 2.36 0.49 -2.39
C THR A 233 1.98 1.75 -1.65
N MET A 234 0.82 2.32 -2.01
CA MET A 234 0.22 3.40 -1.24
C MET A 234 -0.54 2.81 -0.05
N PHE A 235 -0.07 3.07 1.17
CA PHE A 235 -0.79 2.69 2.38
C PHE A 235 -1.77 3.79 2.79
N MET A 236 -1.35 5.05 2.64
CA MET A 236 -2.16 6.25 2.85
C MET A 236 -1.90 7.23 1.72
N GLY A 237 -2.93 7.94 1.28
CA GLY A 237 -2.80 8.99 0.27
C GLY A 237 -4.09 9.79 0.09
N THR A 238 -3.94 11.09 -0.17
CA THR A 238 -5.06 12.00 -0.42
C THR A 238 -5.63 11.89 -1.84
N HIS A 239 -5.03 11.07 -2.71
CA HIS A 239 -5.49 10.87 -4.08
C HIS A 239 -6.98 10.50 -4.12
N TYR A 240 -7.75 11.22 -4.96
CA TYR A 240 -9.19 11.02 -5.21
C TYR A 240 -10.14 11.33 -4.04
N VAL A 241 -9.65 11.73 -2.86
CA VAL A 241 -10.48 12.06 -1.69
C VAL A 241 -10.17 13.45 -1.14
N GLY A 242 -8.93 13.93 -1.30
CA GLY A 242 -8.49 15.22 -0.79
C GLY A 242 -8.20 15.19 0.71
N ASN A 243 -8.42 16.33 1.37
CA ASN A 243 -7.99 16.54 2.77
C ASN A 243 -8.81 15.77 3.80
N ASP A 244 -9.96 15.20 3.42
CA ASP A 244 -10.86 14.48 4.32
C ASP A 244 -10.27 13.16 4.82
N ILE A 245 -9.32 12.57 4.08
CA ILE A 245 -8.66 11.31 4.43
C ILE A 245 -7.31 11.49 5.13
N VAL A 246 -6.88 12.74 5.38
CA VAL A 246 -5.61 13.00 6.07
C VAL A 246 -5.67 12.43 7.49
N ALA A 247 -4.64 11.68 7.89
CA ALA A 247 -4.55 11.22 9.27
C ALA A 247 -4.04 12.35 10.16
N LYS A 248 -4.98 13.03 10.82
CA LYS A 248 -4.72 14.16 11.72
C LYS A 248 -4.58 13.68 13.17
N ILE A 249 -3.37 13.28 13.55
CA ILE A 249 -3.04 12.80 14.89
C ILE A 249 -2.87 14.01 15.80
N LYS A 250 -3.67 14.10 16.86
CA LYS A 250 -3.64 15.23 17.79
C LYS A 250 -2.43 15.17 18.72
N GLU A 251 -2.08 16.31 19.27
CA GLU A 251 -1.18 16.35 20.42
C GLU A 251 -1.82 15.52 21.55
N GLY A 252 -1.01 14.70 22.21
CA GLY A 252 -1.54 13.81 23.25
C GLY A 252 -2.07 12.46 22.73
N GLU A 253 -2.32 12.32 21.43
CA GLU A 253 -2.98 11.14 20.86
C GLU A 253 -1.98 10.01 20.64
N HIS A 254 -2.16 8.86 21.32
CA HIS A 254 -1.46 7.64 20.93
C HIS A 254 -2.10 7.09 19.66
N TRP A 255 -1.27 6.81 18.66
CA TRP A 255 -1.70 6.19 17.41
C TRP A 255 -0.66 5.18 16.96
N LYS A 256 -1.11 4.00 16.51
CA LYS A 256 -0.22 2.96 16.00
C LYS A 256 -0.87 2.20 14.86
N LYS A 257 -0.12 1.94 13.79
CA LYS A 257 -0.62 1.21 12.63
C LYS A 257 0.45 0.34 11.99
N VAL A 258 0.07 -0.90 11.67
CA VAL A 258 0.88 -1.81 10.85
C VAL A 258 0.50 -1.66 9.38
N MET A 259 1.51 -1.44 8.53
CA MET A 259 1.39 -1.19 7.10
C MET A 259 1.99 -2.37 6.33
N GLY A 260 1.13 -3.25 5.84
CA GLY A 260 1.50 -4.52 5.20
C GLY A 260 1.24 -5.74 6.12
N PRO A 261 1.91 -6.88 5.89
CA PRO A 261 2.92 -7.10 4.85
C PRO A 261 2.39 -7.13 3.42
N VAL A 262 3.15 -6.50 2.51
CA VAL A 262 3.10 -6.78 1.08
C VAL A 262 4.22 -7.75 0.72
N PHE A 263 4.03 -8.52 -0.36
CA PHE A 263 5.03 -9.46 -0.85
C PHE A 263 5.63 -8.95 -2.15
N ILE A 264 6.95 -8.84 -2.20
CA ILE A 264 7.69 -8.52 -3.42
C ILE A 264 8.01 -9.84 -4.09
N TYR A 265 7.23 -10.18 -5.12
CA TYR A 265 7.34 -11.44 -5.84
C TYR A 265 8.19 -11.26 -7.09
N LEU A 266 9.07 -12.24 -7.33
CA LEU A 266 9.96 -12.29 -8.48
C LEU A 266 9.74 -13.60 -9.22
N ASN A 267 9.57 -13.53 -10.53
CA ASN A 267 9.54 -14.69 -11.41
C ASN A 267 10.37 -14.42 -12.67
N SER A 268 10.72 -15.48 -13.39
CA SER A 268 11.50 -15.36 -14.61
C SER A 268 11.08 -16.38 -15.65
N ASN A 269 11.16 -15.99 -16.92
CA ASN A 269 10.95 -16.88 -18.05
C ASN A 269 12.18 -16.79 -18.98
N PRO A 270 12.87 -17.91 -19.26
CA PRO A 270 13.99 -17.92 -20.20
C PRO A 270 13.55 -17.67 -21.65
N GLU A 271 12.29 -17.94 -21.98
CA GLU A 271 11.72 -17.70 -23.31
C GLU A 271 11.45 -16.21 -23.52
N ARG A 272 12.15 -15.63 -24.50
CA ARG A 272 12.04 -14.19 -24.81
C ARG A 272 10.63 -13.85 -25.27
N GLY A 273 10.07 -12.78 -24.72
CA GLY A 273 8.85 -12.14 -25.21
C GLY A 273 7.53 -12.72 -24.68
N ASN A 274 7.55 -13.78 -23.86
CA ASN A 274 6.33 -14.31 -23.25
C ASN A 274 6.00 -13.62 -21.90
N PHE A 275 5.69 -12.32 -21.95
CA PHE A 275 5.33 -11.53 -20.77
C PHE A 275 4.03 -11.99 -20.10
N HIS A 276 3.13 -12.59 -20.88
CA HIS A 276 1.85 -13.09 -20.40
C HIS A 276 2.03 -14.17 -19.31
N THR A 277 2.94 -15.12 -19.51
CA THR A 277 3.20 -16.16 -18.49
C THR A 277 3.70 -15.59 -17.16
N LEU A 278 4.54 -14.55 -17.18
CA LEU A 278 5.01 -13.89 -15.96
C LEU A 278 3.86 -13.20 -15.22
N TRP A 279 2.93 -12.60 -15.97
CA TRP A 279 1.76 -11.95 -15.41
C TRP A 279 0.75 -12.94 -14.83
N GLU A 280 0.41 -14.01 -15.55
CA GLU A 280 -0.50 -15.04 -15.04
C GLU A 280 0.04 -15.73 -13.78
N ASP A 281 1.34 -16.02 -13.75
CA ASP A 281 2.01 -16.56 -12.57
C ASP A 281 1.99 -15.57 -11.39
N ALA A 282 2.21 -14.27 -11.64
CA ALA A 282 2.11 -13.25 -10.60
C ALA A 282 0.68 -13.12 -10.03
N LYS A 283 -0.36 -13.25 -10.87
CA LYS A 283 -1.77 -13.31 -10.41
C LYS A 283 -2.03 -14.54 -9.55
N ALA A 284 -1.57 -15.72 -9.99
CA ALA A 284 -1.68 -16.95 -9.21
C ALA A 284 -0.98 -16.85 -7.85
N GLN A 285 0.21 -16.24 -7.81
CA GLN A 285 0.92 -15.96 -6.57
C GLN A 285 0.13 -14.99 -5.67
N ALA A 286 -0.51 -13.96 -6.23
CA ALA A 286 -1.32 -13.02 -5.47
C ALA A 286 -2.53 -13.71 -4.80
N GLU A 287 -3.20 -14.62 -5.50
CA GLU A 287 -4.27 -15.44 -4.93
C GLU A 287 -3.75 -16.37 -3.81
N ALA A 288 -2.59 -16.98 -4.02
CA ALA A 288 -1.95 -17.82 -3.01
C ALA A 288 -1.60 -17.02 -1.75
N GLU A 289 -1.03 -15.82 -1.88
CA GLU A 289 -0.73 -14.94 -0.74
C GLU A 289 -2.00 -14.46 -0.03
N ALA A 290 -3.06 -14.13 -0.76
CA ALA A 290 -4.36 -13.78 -0.17
C ALA A 290 -4.95 -14.95 0.66
N SER A 291 -4.77 -16.19 0.21
CA SER A 291 -5.23 -17.38 0.94
C SER A 291 -4.47 -17.65 2.25
N LYS A 292 -3.24 -17.15 2.36
CA LYS A 292 -2.40 -17.23 3.55
C LYS A 292 -2.70 -16.11 4.56
N TRP A 293 -3.57 -15.16 4.22
CA TRP A 293 -3.87 -14.03 5.10
C TRP A 293 -4.81 -14.42 6.25
N PRO A 294 -4.56 -13.94 7.49
CA PRO A 294 -3.38 -13.20 7.94
C PRO A 294 -2.17 -14.12 8.14
N TYR A 295 -0.98 -13.64 7.81
CA TYR A 295 0.25 -14.43 7.90
C TYR A 295 0.57 -14.89 9.33
N THR A 296 1.16 -16.06 9.46
CA THR A 296 1.61 -16.62 10.75
C THR A 296 3.04 -16.24 11.11
N PHE A 297 3.86 -15.82 10.15
CA PHE A 297 5.31 -15.62 10.31
C PHE A 297 5.80 -14.27 10.86
N PRO A 298 5.08 -13.12 10.76
CA PRO A 298 5.65 -11.85 11.23
C PRO A 298 5.88 -11.82 12.75
N GLU A 299 7.08 -11.54 13.23
CA GLU A 299 7.40 -11.62 14.67
C GLU A 299 7.00 -10.37 15.46
N SER A 300 6.60 -9.30 14.79
CA SER A 300 6.11 -8.09 15.48
C SER A 300 4.84 -8.41 16.31
N PRO A 301 4.81 -8.06 17.61
CA PRO A 301 3.62 -8.24 18.44
C PRO A 301 2.45 -7.33 18.01
N ASP A 302 2.74 -6.29 17.21
CA ASP A 302 1.72 -5.38 16.67
C ASP A 302 0.98 -6.01 15.47
N PHE A 303 1.56 -7.05 14.86
CA PHE A 303 0.88 -7.81 13.79
C PHE A 303 -0.04 -8.87 14.41
N HIS A 304 -1.33 -8.56 14.43
CA HIS A 304 -2.35 -9.48 14.93
C HIS A 304 -2.47 -10.72 14.05
N LYS A 305 -2.31 -11.90 14.67
CA LYS A 305 -2.47 -13.22 14.06
C LYS A 305 -3.94 -13.59 13.90
N ALA A 306 -4.22 -14.68 13.19
CA ALA A 306 -5.57 -15.17 12.95
C ALA A 306 -6.41 -15.31 14.24
N GLY A 307 -5.84 -15.90 15.29
CA GLY A 307 -6.52 -16.08 16.58
C GLY A 307 -6.77 -14.79 17.37
N GLN A 308 -6.20 -13.66 16.95
CA GLN A 308 -6.36 -12.34 17.57
C GLN A 308 -7.31 -11.43 16.77
N ARG A 309 -8.02 -12.00 15.78
CA ARG A 309 -8.95 -11.27 14.92
C ARG A 309 -10.36 -11.82 15.08
N GLY A 310 -11.35 -10.93 14.93
CA GLY A 310 -12.77 -11.26 14.97
C GLY A 310 -13.42 -11.17 13.59
N SER A 311 -14.58 -11.78 13.43
CA SER A 311 -15.41 -11.67 12.22
C SER A 311 -16.82 -11.23 12.55
N VAL A 312 -17.43 -10.41 11.68
CA VAL A 312 -18.84 -10.05 11.76
C VAL A 312 -19.57 -10.65 10.56
N THR A 313 -20.67 -11.35 10.85
CA THR A 313 -21.54 -11.95 9.84
C THR A 313 -22.98 -11.51 10.05
N GLY A 314 -23.66 -11.15 8.97
CA GLY A 314 -25.06 -10.73 9.06
C GLY A 314 -25.73 -10.60 7.69
N ARG A 315 -26.94 -10.06 7.70
CA ARG A 315 -27.71 -9.74 6.49
C ARG A 315 -27.93 -8.24 6.42
N LEU A 316 -27.49 -7.63 5.32
CA LEU A 316 -27.81 -6.24 5.02
C LEU A 316 -29.11 -6.20 4.23
N LEU A 317 -30.14 -5.59 4.81
CA LEU A 317 -31.41 -5.30 4.14
C LEU A 317 -31.49 -3.79 3.84
N VAL A 318 -32.04 -3.43 2.70
CA VAL A 318 -32.23 -2.06 2.21
C VAL A 318 -33.71 -1.83 1.98
N ARG A 319 -34.23 -0.71 2.50
CA ARG A 319 -35.58 -0.23 2.22
C ARG A 319 -35.50 0.89 1.20
N ASP A 320 -35.87 0.57 -0.04
CA ASP A 320 -36.03 1.56 -1.11
C ASP A 320 -37.50 1.65 -1.49
N ARG A 321 -38.17 2.70 -0.98
CA ARG A 321 -39.60 2.94 -1.19
C ARG A 321 -40.02 3.07 -2.65
N PHE A 322 -39.09 3.37 -3.56
CA PHE A 322 -39.37 3.49 -4.99
C PHE A 322 -39.32 2.15 -5.72
N VAL A 323 -38.68 1.14 -5.13
CA VAL A 323 -38.60 -0.22 -5.68
C VAL A 323 -39.55 -1.17 -4.97
N SER A 324 -39.65 -1.09 -3.64
CA SER A 324 -40.55 -1.92 -2.84
C SER A 324 -40.88 -1.28 -1.50
N GLY A 325 -42.13 -1.46 -1.03
CA GLY A 325 -42.51 -1.12 0.34
C GLY A 325 -41.94 -2.07 1.41
N LYS A 326 -41.20 -3.13 1.01
CA LYS A 326 -40.61 -4.14 1.90
C LYS A 326 -39.09 -4.00 1.96
N ASP A 327 -38.50 -4.49 3.06
CA ASP A 327 -37.05 -4.63 3.17
C ASP A 327 -36.53 -5.69 2.20
N MET A 328 -35.48 -5.35 1.46
CA MET A 328 -34.91 -6.21 0.42
C MET A 328 -33.43 -6.49 0.70
N PRO A 329 -32.91 -7.69 0.40
CA PRO A 329 -31.48 -7.95 0.49
C PRO A 329 -30.67 -6.97 -0.37
N ALA A 330 -29.64 -6.35 0.22
CA ALA A 330 -28.72 -5.51 -0.53
C ALA A 330 -28.03 -6.32 -1.63
N ARG A 331 -28.01 -5.78 -2.85
CA ARG A 331 -27.27 -6.35 -3.98
C ARG A 331 -26.10 -5.44 -4.33
N ARG A 332 -24.92 -6.02 -4.56
CA ARG A 332 -23.69 -5.29 -4.93
C ARG A 332 -23.21 -4.24 -3.91
N ALA A 333 -23.62 -4.35 -2.64
CA ALA A 333 -23.14 -3.49 -1.57
C ALA A 333 -21.81 -3.97 -0.98
N TYR A 334 -21.00 -3.01 -0.53
CA TYR A 334 -19.82 -3.26 0.31
C TYR A 334 -20.15 -2.92 1.75
N VAL A 335 -19.70 -3.78 2.65
CA VAL A 335 -19.83 -3.62 4.10
C VAL A 335 -18.44 -3.54 4.68
N GLY A 336 -18.16 -2.49 5.45
CA GLY A 336 -16.91 -2.29 6.15
C GLY A 336 -17.08 -2.22 7.65
N LEU A 337 -16.04 -2.61 8.39
CA LEU A 337 -15.92 -2.34 9.82
C LEU A 337 -15.06 -1.10 10.01
N ALA A 338 -15.52 -0.20 10.87
CA ALA A 338 -14.80 0.99 11.28
C ALA A 338 -14.80 1.12 12.81
N ALA A 339 -13.90 1.96 13.33
CA ALA A 339 -13.90 2.32 14.74
C ALA A 339 -15.27 2.91 15.16
N PRO A 340 -15.64 2.80 16.46
CA PRO A 340 -16.83 3.44 16.98
C PRO A 340 -16.87 4.93 16.64
N GLY A 341 -18.01 5.37 16.13
CA GLY A 341 -18.27 6.77 15.78
C GLY A 341 -19.63 7.21 16.30
N GLN A 342 -19.99 8.46 16.08
CA GLN A 342 -21.33 8.93 16.43
C GLN A 342 -22.38 8.16 15.62
N PRO A 343 -23.49 7.70 16.23
CA PRO A 343 -24.57 7.05 15.49
C PRO A 343 -25.03 7.88 14.30
N GLY A 344 -25.16 7.26 13.13
CA GLY A 344 -25.53 7.94 11.88
C GLY A 344 -24.40 8.71 11.18
N SER A 345 -23.17 8.68 11.72
CA SER A 345 -22.00 9.29 11.06
C SER A 345 -21.35 8.33 10.06
N TRP A 346 -20.69 8.92 9.05
CA TRP A 346 -19.80 8.19 8.16
C TRP A 346 -18.40 8.13 8.77
N ALA A 347 -17.80 6.94 8.78
CA ALA A 347 -16.38 6.82 9.10
C ALA A 347 -15.56 7.40 7.94
N ILE A 348 -15.08 8.63 8.14
CA ILE A 348 -14.19 9.35 7.21
C ILE A 348 -12.71 9.23 7.62
N GLU A 349 -12.44 8.76 8.84
CA GLU A 349 -11.11 8.75 9.42
C GLU A 349 -10.24 7.60 8.90
N SER A 350 -8.97 7.91 8.62
CA SER A 350 -8.00 7.02 7.98
C SER A 350 -7.02 6.35 8.95
N LYS A 351 -7.14 6.65 10.25
CA LYS A 351 -6.20 6.20 11.29
C LYS A 351 -6.31 4.72 11.62
N VAL A 352 -7.46 4.09 11.39
CA VAL A 352 -7.74 2.72 11.87
C VAL A 352 -7.65 1.70 10.74
N VAL A 353 -7.47 0.42 11.08
CA VAL A 353 -7.57 -0.72 10.15
C VAL A 353 -8.99 -0.75 9.56
N THR A 354 -9.11 -0.91 8.24
CA THR A 354 -10.42 -0.99 7.58
C THR A 354 -10.58 -2.33 6.87
N SER A 355 -11.44 -3.22 7.37
CA SER A 355 -11.78 -4.47 6.68
C SER A 355 -13.08 -4.29 5.90
N SER A 356 -13.18 -4.83 4.67
CA SER A 356 -14.42 -4.80 3.91
C SER A 356 -14.72 -6.12 3.22
N GLY A 357 -16.01 -6.48 3.14
CA GLY A 357 -16.50 -7.69 2.49
C GLY A 357 -17.63 -7.38 1.50
N ARG A 358 -17.80 -8.26 0.50
CA ARG A 358 -18.87 -8.18 -0.51
C ARG A 358 -19.97 -9.18 -0.17
N GLY A 359 -21.23 -8.73 -0.17
CA GLY A 359 -22.37 -9.66 -0.07
C GLY A 359 -22.40 -10.61 -1.27
N ARG A 360 -22.33 -11.93 -1.04
CA ARG A 360 -22.50 -12.95 -2.09
C ARG A 360 -23.98 -13.09 -2.45
N ARG A 361 -24.28 -13.54 -3.68
CA ARG A 361 -25.64 -13.80 -4.22
C ARG A 361 -26.50 -14.75 -3.35
N ARG A 362 -25.92 -15.41 -2.34
CA ARG A 362 -26.65 -16.16 -1.30
C ARG A 362 -26.49 -15.46 0.06
N HIS A 363 -27.46 -14.64 0.41
CA HIS A 363 -27.93 -14.24 1.75
C HIS A 363 -26.96 -14.02 2.93
N ALA A 364 -25.65 -13.83 2.73
CA ALA A 364 -24.69 -13.54 3.78
C ALA A 364 -23.65 -12.52 3.32
N ALA A 365 -23.47 -11.46 4.12
CA ALA A 365 -22.30 -10.61 4.07
C ALA A 365 -21.35 -11.06 5.19
N ALA A 366 -20.13 -11.40 4.83
CA ALA A 366 -19.04 -11.65 5.76
C ALA A 366 -17.96 -10.61 5.51
N SER A 367 -17.60 -9.84 6.54
CA SER A 367 -16.36 -9.07 6.50
C SER A 367 -15.18 -10.01 6.73
N PRO A 368 -14.03 -9.84 6.04
CA PRO A 368 -12.80 -10.51 6.42
C PRO A 368 -12.42 -10.13 7.86
N SER A 369 -11.65 -10.98 8.52
CA SER A 369 -11.36 -10.87 9.95
C SER A 369 -10.69 -9.53 10.30
N ALA A 370 -11.29 -8.75 11.20
CA ALA A 370 -10.78 -7.46 11.65
C ALA A 370 -10.00 -7.58 12.96
N THR A 371 -8.99 -6.75 13.13
CA THR A 371 -8.24 -6.60 14.40
C THR A 371 -9.10 -5.90 15.44
N SER A 372 -9.12 -6.40 16.68
CA SER A 372 -9.75 -5.69 17.80
C SER A 372 -9.02 -4.37 18.08
N GLY A 373 -9.74 -3.25 18.16
CA GLY A 373 -9.15 -1.97 18.57
C GLY A 373 -8.82 -1.94 20.06
N GLN A 374 -7.70 -1.31 20.43
CA GLN A 374 -7.39 -0.99 21.83
C GLN A 374 -8.36 0.11 22.31
N GLY A 375 -9.18 -0.21 23.30
CA GLY A 375 -10.13 0.71 23.90
C GLY A 375 -9.51 1.53 25.03
N CYS A 376 -9.81 2.82 25.10
CA CYS A 376 -9.73 3.58 26.34
C CYS A 376 -10.85 3.11 27.29
N THR A 377 -10.46 2.84 28.53
CA THR A 377 -11.30 2.34 29.63
C THR A 377 -12.30 3.37 30.12
N THR A 378 -13.58 3.00 30.20
CA THR A 378 -14.50 3.43 31.28
C THR A 378 -15.39 2.26 31.70
N SER A 379 -15.84 2.30 32.95
CA SER A 379 -16.13 1.20 33.87
C SER A 379 -17.51 0.51 33.79
N THR A 380 -17.56 -0.73 34.34
CA THR A 380 -18.69 -1.54 34.87
C THR A 380 -19.53 -2.46 33.94
N PRO A 381 -20.10 -3.58 34.45
CA PRO A 381 -19.79 -4.92 33.93
C PRO A 381 -20.91 -5.59 33.13
N GLY A 382 -20.50 -6.29 32.06
CA GLY A 382 -21.36 -7.19 31.28
C GLY A 382 -20.83 -7.35 29.86
N CYS A 383 -19.90 -8.30 29.65
CA CYS A 383 -19.28 -8.68 28.36
C CYS A 383 -18.71 -7.54 27.50
N PRO A 384 -17.41 -7.18 27.64
CA PRO A 384 -16.76 -6.23 26.75
C PRO A 384 -16.32 -6.95 25.46
N GLY A 385 -17.24 -7.11 24.52
CA GLY A 385 -16.85 -7.31 23.12
C GLY A 385 -16.43 -5.97 22.50
N PRO A 386 -15.42 -5.90 21.62
CA PRO A 386 -15.07 -4.66 20.95
C PRO A 386 -16.25 -4.14 20.11
N SER A 387 -16.69 -2.92 20.38
CA SER A 387 -17.69 -2.23 19.57
C SER A 387 -17.10 -1.86 18.21
N ALA A 388 -17.78 -2.18 17.11
CA ALA A 388 -17.41 -1.77 15.76
C ALA A 388 -18.63 -1.19 15.04
N THR A 389 -18.44 -0.13 14.26
CA THR A 389 -19.51 0.47 13.45
C THR A 389 -19.52 -0.20 12.08
N ILE A 390 -20.71 -0.61 11.60
CA ILE A 390 -20.90 -1.11 10.24
C ILE A 390 -21.12 0.08 9.31
N CYS A 391 -20.22 0.30 8.35
CA CYS A 391 -20.39 1.30 7.30
C CYS A 391 -20.84 0.62 6.00
N THR A 392 -21.87 1.17 5.35
CA THR A 392 -22.43 0.64 4.10
C THR A 392 -22.43 1.71 3.02
N ARG A 393 -21.82 1.43 1.86
CA ARG A 393 -21.98 2.28 0.67
C ARG A 393 -22.85 1.56 -0.34
N LEU A 394 -23.99 2.16 -0.67
CA LEU A 394 -24.85 1.71 -1.76
C LEU A 394 -24.38 2.38 -3.06
N PRO A 395 -24.40 1.67 -4.21
CA PRO A 395 -24.03 2.22 -5.51
C PRO A 395 -24.97 3.33 -5.98
#